data_AF-A0A4U1CHT7-F1
#
_entry.id   AF-A0A4U1CHT7-F1
#
_cell.length_a   1.000
_cell.length_b   1.000
_cell.length_c   1.000
_cell.angle_alpha   90.00
_cell.angle_beta   90.00
_cell.angle_gamma   90.00
#
_symmetry.space_group_name_H-M   'P 1'
#
loop_
_entity.id
_entity.type
_entity.pdbx_description
1 polymer ?
#
loop_
_entity_poly.entity_id
_entity_poly.type
_entity_poly.pdbx_seq_one_letter_code
_entity_poly.pdbx_strand_id
1 'polypeptide(L)'
;METIIVICGLYNIAFALFHFGFWKMFQWNSELKKLSFANRGIMQILNIQISYYFIFTATICFIFPTELLTTKLGNWFLIGTSIFWLIRTIQQFIFLKANHYKIHILTFIFLIGTILFLLPTLLKH
;
A
#
# COMPACT_ATOMS: atom_id res chain seq x y z
N MET A 1 -16.73 12.70 5.02
CA MET A 1 -16.34 11.39 4.44
C MET A 1 -15.41 11.53 3.25
N GLU A 2 -15.67 12.45 2.30
CA GLU A 2 -14.78 12.68 1.15
C GLU A 2 -13.34 13.04 1.54
N THR A 3 -13.15 13.83 2.60
CA THR A 3 -11.81 14.12 3.15
C THR A 3 -11.02 12.86 3.51
N ILE A 4 -11.68 11.82 4.04
CA ILE A 4 -11.03 10.55 4.38
C ILE A 4 -10.56 9.85 3.10
N ILE A 5 -11.36 9.90 2.03
CA ILE A 5 -10.98 9.33 0.73
C ILE A 5 -9.78 10.07 0.14
N VAL A 6 -9.72 11.40 0.25
CA VAL A 6 -8.54 12.18 -0.15
C VAL A 6 -7.31 11.78 0.66
N ILE A 7 -7.43 11.58 1.96
CA ILE A 7 -6.34 11.08 2.82
C ILE A 7 -5.89 9.68 2.37
N CYS A 8 -6.82 8.78 2.04
CA CYS A 8 -6.52 7.46 1.46
C CYS A 8 -5.72 7.58 0.14
N GLY A 9 -6.05 8.56 -0.70
CA GLY A 9 -5.31 8.84 -1.92
C GLY A 9 -3.87 9.32 -1.64
N LEU A 10 -3.72 10.31 -0.77
CA LEU A 10 -2.40 10.83 -0.35
C LEU A 10 -1.53 9.75 0.29
N TYR A 11 -2.15 8.89 1.11
CA TYR A 11 -1.49 7.74 1.73
C TYR A 11 -0.90 6.80 0.67
N ASN A 12 -1.63 6.50 -0.41
CA ASN A 12 -1.12 5.68 -1.50
C ASN A 12 -0.02 6.36 -2.32
N ILE A 13 -0.12 7.68 -2.56
CA ILE A 13 0.97 8.45 -3.19
C ILE A 13 2.26 8.34 -2.38
N ALA A 14 2.18 8.52 -1.06
CA ALA A 14 3.32 8.37 -0.18
C ALA A 14 3.95 6.96 -0.29
N PHE A 15 3.12 5.92 -0.40
CA PHE A 15 3.60 4.55 -0.58
C PHE A 15 4.23 4.27 -1.95
N ALA A 16 3.71 4.84 -3.03
CA ALA A 16 4.34 4.77 -4.34
C ALA A 16 5.74 5.41 -4.31
N LEU A 17 5.85 6.62 -3.74
CA LEU A 17 7.14 7.31 -3.58
C LEU A 17 8.11 6.52 -2.69
N PHE A 18 7.61 5.93 -1.61
CA PHE A 18 8.41 5.06 -0.75
C PHE A 18 8.99 3.86 -1.52
N HIS A 19 8.21 3.21 -2.40
CA HIS A 19 8.67 2.09 -3.22
C HIS A 19 9.64 2.53 -4.32
N PHE A 20 9.45 3.71 -4.92
CA PHE A 20 10.45 4.33 -5.80
C PHE A 20 11.78 4.63 -5.07
N GLY A 21 11.73 4.86 -3.76
CA GLY A 21 12.92 4.99 -2.93
C GLY A 21 13.71 3.69 -2.76
N PHE A 22 13.15 2.50 -3.02
CA PHE A 22 13.78 1.22 -2.68
C PHE A 22 15.12 1.00 -3.38
N TRP A 23 15.23 1.44 -4.64
CA TRP A 23 16.47 1.36 -5.39
C TRP A 23 17.65 1.99 -4.66
N LYS A 24 17.42 3.13 -4.02
CA LYS A 24 18.42 3.86 -3.24
C LYS A 24 18.53 3.34 -1.81
N MET A 25 17.40 3.19 -1.09
CA MET A 25 17.39 2.83 0.32
C MET A 25 18.00 1.45 0.60
N PHE A 26 17.81 0.50 -0.32
CA PHE A 26 18.29 -0.87 -0.19
C PHE A 26 19.45 -1.19 -1.14
N GLN A 27 20.05 -0.18 -1.77
CA GLN A 27 21.19 -0.32 -2.68
C GLN A 27 20.96 -1.39 -3.76
N TRP A 28 19.79 -1.43 -4.38
CA TRP A 28 19.43 -2.49 -5.32
C TRP A 28 20.33 -2.58 -6.55
N ASN A 29 21.09 -1.52 -6.86
CA ASN A 29 22.11 -1.51 -7.90
C ASN A 29 23.26 -2.51 -7.62
N SER A 30 23.54 -2.82 -6.36
CA SER A 30 24.54 -3.81 -5.93
C SER A 30 23.86 -5.06 -5.35
N GLU A 31 22.88 -4.90 -4.46
CA GLU A 31 22.31 -6.02 -3.70
C GLU A 31 21.53 -6.99 -4.58
N LEU A 32 20.74 -6.51 -5.54
CA LEU A 32 19.99 -7.42 -6.41
C LEU A 32 20.87 -8.19 -7.40
N LYS A 33 22.11 -7.74 -7.66
CA LYS A 33 23.05 -8.49 -8.51
C LYS A 33 23.49 -9.81 -7.88
N LYS A 34 23.35 -9.95 -6.55
CA LYS A 34 23.64 -11.19 -5.81
C LYS A 34 22.57 -12.27 -6.00
N LEU A 35 21.40 -11.90 -6.50
CA LEU A 35 20.31 -12.83 -6.80
C LEU A 35 20.49 -13.47 -8.17
N SER A 36 19.86 -14.64 -8.39
CA SER A 36 19.74 -15.24 -9.72
C SER A 36 19.03 -14.29 -10.69
N PHE A 37 19.26 -14.48 -12.00
CA PHE A 37 18.66 -13.66 -13.04
C PHE A 37 17.14 -13.51 -12.88
N ALA A 38 16.45 -14.64 -12.69
CA ALA A 38 15.00 -14.66 -12.51
C ALA A 38 14.56 -13.91 -11.25
N ASN A 39 15.16 -14.18 -10.09
CA ASN A 39 14.77 -13.55 -8.83
C ASN A 39 15.04 -12.03 -8.83
N ARG A 40 16.15 -11.60 -9.43
CA ARG A 40 16.44 -10.17 -9.64
C ARG A 40 15.37 -9.49 -10.49
N GLY A 41 14.96 -10.12 -11.59
CA GLY A 41 13.92 -9.59 -12.47
C GLY A 41 12.55 -9.52 -11.78
N ILE A 42 12.17 -10.59 -11.08
CA ILE A 42 10.88 -10.68 -10.35
C ILE A 42 10.78 -9.57 -9.30
N MET A 43 11.84 -9.33 -8.52
CA MET A 43 11.84 -8.26 -7.51
C MET A 43 11.63 -6.87 -8.11
N GLN A 44 12.25 -6.58 -9.26
CA GLN A 44 12.08 -5.32 -9.97
C GLN A 44 10.64 -5.16 -10.50
N ILE A 45 10.13 -6.20 -11.15
CA ILE A 45 8.77 -6.22 -11.70
C ILE A 45 7.75 -6.00 -10.57
N LEU A 46 7.88 -6.71 -9.45
CA LEU A 46 6.97 -6.57 -8.31
C LEU A 46 6.99 -5.14 -7.74
N ASN A 47 8.17 -4.52 -7.61
CA ASN A 47 8.28 -3.16 -7.08
C ASN A 47 7.65 -2.12 -8.01
N ILE A 48 7.84 -2.27 -9.32
CA ILE A 48 7.23 -1.38 -10.32
C ILE A 48 5.71 -1.57 -10.34
N GLN A 49 5.24 -2.82 -10.38
CA GLN A 49 3.82 -3.15 -10.42
C GLN A 49 3.08 -2.64 -9.18
N ILE A 50 3.66 -2.82 -7.99
CA ILE A 50 3.01 -2.33 -6.77
C ILE A 50 3.02 -0.80 -6.67
N SER A 51 4.08 -0.14 -7.14
CA SER A 51 4.14 1.32 -7.19
C SER A 51 3.06 1.87 -8.13
N TYR A 52 2.89 1.25 -9.30
CA TYR A 52 1.79 1.56 -10.22
C TYR A 52 0.42 1.35 -9.57
N TYR A 53 0.21 0.23 -8.88
CA TYR A 53 -1.06 -0.06 -8.22
C TYR A 53 -1.43 0.98 -7.15
N PHE A 54 -0.44 1.48 -6.38
CA PHE A 54 -0.66 2.58 -5.45
C PHE A 54 -1.03 3.89 -6.16
N ILE A 55 -0.35 4.24 -7.25
CA ILE A 55 -0.71 5.42 -8.06
C ILE A 55 -2.13 5.29 -8.61
N PHE A 56 -2.48 4.12 -9.12
CA PHE A 56 -3.83 3.82 -9.62
C PHE A 56 -4.89 3.97 -8.52
N THR A 57 -4.64 3.38 -7.35
CA THR A 57 -5.56 3.48 -6.20
C THR A 57 -5.72 4.93 -5.75
N ALA A 58 -4.63 5.69 -5.68
CA ALA A 58 -4.67 7.12 -5.37
C ALA A 58 -5.49 7.92 -6.40
N THR A 59 -5.31 7.60 -7.68
CA THR A 59 -6.05 8.23 -8.77
C THR A 59 -7.56 8.00 -8.61
N ILE A 60 -7.98 6.77 -8.29
CA ILE A 60 -9.39 6.47 -8.02
C ILE A 60 -9.91 7.28 -6.83
N CYS A 61 -9.14 7.37 -5.73
CA CYS A 61 -9.52 8.15 -4.56
C CYS A 61 -9.73 9.64 -4.88
N PHE A 62 -8.93 10.22 -5.77
CA PHE A 62 -9.04 11.64 -6.12
C PHE A 62 -10.11 11.93 -7.17
N ILE A 63 -10.31 11.03 -8.15
CA ILE A 63 -11.23 11.26 -9.27
C ILE A 63 -12.66 10.82 -8.95
N PHE A 64 -12.84 9.73 -8.18
CA PHE A 64 -14.15 9.11 -7.92
C PHE A 64 -14.52 9.02 -6.43
N PRO A 65 -14.31 10.08 -5.61
CA PRO A 65 -14.56 9.99 -4.17
C PRO A 65 -16.04 9.75 -3.84
N THR A 66 -16.95 10.37 -4.59
CA THR A 66 -18.39 10.21 -4.40
C THR A 66 -18.84 8.78 -4.74
N GLU A 67 -18.33 8.19 -5.82
CA GLU A 67 -18.67 6.82 -6.24
C GLU A 67 -18.12 5.78 -5.25
N LEU A 68 -16.90 5.98 -4.72
CA LEU A 68 -16.35 5.18 -3.63
C LEU A 68 -17.27 5.20 -2.40
N LEU A 69 -17.89 6.35 -2.12
CA LEU A 69 -18.76 6.54 -0.96
C LEU A 69 -20.24 6.19 -1.19
N THR A 70 -20.72 6.07 -2.42
CA THR A 70 -22.17 5.88 -2.64
C THR A 70 -22.50 4.56 -3.34
N THR A 71 -21.56 3.97 -4.08
CA THR A 71 -21.83 2.76 -4.86
C THR A 71 -21.43 1.49 -4.13
N LYS A 72 -22.09 0.37 -4.47
CA LYS A 72 -21.70 -0.96 -3.98
C LYS A 72 -20.29 -1.34 -4.46
N LEU A 73 -19.96 -1.04 -5.72
CA LEU A 73 -18.63 -1.32 -6.28
C LEU A 73 -17.55 -0.52 -5.54
N GLY A 74 -17.79 0.77 -5.31
CA GLY A 74 -16.90 1.64 -4.56
C GLY A 74 -16.64 1.17 -3.13
N ASN A 75 -17.69 0.73 -2.44
CA ASN A 75 -17.56 0.08 -1.12
C ASN A 75 -16.66 -1.16 -1.17
N TRP A 76 -16.89 -2.07 -2.12
CA TRP A 76 -16.07 -3.27 -2.27
C TRP A 76 -14.62 -2.95 -2.62
N PHE A 77 -14.37 -1.89 -3.39
CA PHE A 77 -13.02 -1.39 -3.65
C PHE A 77 -12.33 -0.95 -2.35
N LEU A 78 -13.02 -0.18 -1.49
CA LEU A 78 -12.49 0.26 -0.20
C LEU A 78 -12.22 -0.93 0.73
N ILE A 79 -13.15 -1.89 0.84
CA ILE A 79 -12.98 -3.12 1.64
C ILE A 79 -11.80 -3.93 1.11
N GLY A 80 -11.73 -4.15 -0.20
CA GLY A 80 -10.63 -4.89 -0.83
C GLY A 80 -9.27 -4.24 -0.57
N THR A 81 -9.21 -2.90 -0.63
CA THR A 81 -7.98 -2.14 -0.33
C THR A 81 -7.63 -2.21 1.16
N SER A 82 -8.62 -2.19 2.05
CA SER A 82 -8.39 -2.42 3.49
C SER A 82 -7.82 -3.81 3.76
N ILE A 83 -8.39 -4.85 3.14
CA ILE A 83 -7.89 -6.23 3.24
C ILE A 83 -6.47 -6.35 2.69
N PHE A 84 -6.14 -5.67 1.59
CA PHE A 84 -4.77 -5.60 1.07
C PHE A 84 -3.79 -5.11 2.15
N TRP A 85 -4.10 -4.01 2.85
CA TRP A 85 -3.25 -3.48 3.92
C TRP A 85 -3.21 -4.40 5.15
N LEU A 86 -4.30 -5.09 5.47
CA LEU A 86 -4.35 -6.05 6.56
C LEU A 86 -3.45 -7.25 6.28
N ILE A 87 -3.56 -7.84 5.09
CA ILE A 87 -2.67 -8.92 4.64
C ILE A 87 -1.22 -8.44 4.71
N ARG A 88 -0.95 -7.20 4.27
CA ARG A 88 0.41 -6.66 4.29
C ARG A 88 0.95 -6.46 5.70
N THR A 89 0.08 -6.09 6.65
CA THR A 89 0.39 -6.03 8.08
C THR A 89 0.72 -7.41 8.62
N ILE A 90 -0.08 -8.44 8.33
CA ILE A 90 0.17 -9.83 8.75
C ILE A 90 1.50 -10.34 8.19
N GLN A 91 1.80 -10.04 6.92
CA GLN A 91 3.06 -10.44 6.27
C GLN A 91 4.31 -9.88 6.97
N GLN A 92 4.22 -8.76 7.71
CA GLN A 92 5.35 -8.26 8.51
C GLN A 92 5.76 -9.28 9.57
N PHE A 93 4.79 -9.89 10.25
CA PHE A 93 5.04 -10.89 11.29
C PHE A 93 5.46 -12.26 10.74
N ILE A 94 5.30 -12.50 9.43
CA ILE A 94 5.68 -13.75 8.78
C ILE A 94 7.09 -13.63 8.18
N PHE A 95 7.33 -12.61 7.35
CA PHE A 95 8.54 -12.48 6.53
C PHE A 95 9.59 -11.55 7.13
N LEU A 96 9.21 -10.65 8.03
CA LEU A 96 10.10 -9.65 8.65
C LEU A 96 10.08 -9.76 10.18
N LYS A 97 10.30 -11.00 10.66
CA LYS A 97 10.43 -11.35 12.08
C LYS A 97 11.73 -10.82 12.68
N ALA A 98 11.83 -9.49 12.81
CA ALA A 98 12.98 -8.83 13.40
C ALA A 98 12.52 -7.77 14.40
N ASN A 99 13.14 -7.75 15.58
CA ASN A 99 12.85 -6.76 16.60
C ASN A 99 13.61 -5.46 16.33
N HIS A 100 13.14 -4.70 15.35
CA HIS A 100 13.75 -3.45 14.94
C HIS A 100 12.69 -2.35 14.81
N TYR A 101 12.93 -1.19 15.45
CA TYR A 101 11.94 -0.11 15.54
C TYR A 101 11.38 0.34 14.18
N LYS A 102 12.22 0.41 13.13
CA LYS A 102 11.77 0.72 11.75
C LYS A 102 10.71 -0.24 11.23
N ILE A 103 10.80 -1.54 11.56
CA ILE A 103 9.83 -2.55 11.15
C ILE A 103 8.53 -2.34 11.90
N HIS A 104 8.58 -2.10 13.21
CA HIS A 104 7.40 -1.80 14.02
C HIS A 104 6.66 -0.55 13.55
N ILE A 105 7.40 0.53 13.21
CA ILE A 105 6.83 1.74 12.62
C ILE A 105 6.13 1.41 11.29
N LEU A 106 6.79 0.66 10.40
CA LEU A 106 6.23 0.32 9.10
C LEU A 106 4.97 -0.56 9.24
N THR A 107 4.97 -1.52 10.18
CA THR A 107 3.80 -2.33 10.53
C THR A 107 2.65 -1.47 11.03
N PHE A 108 2.92 -0.50 11.90
CA PHE A 108 1.89 0.42 12.39
C PHE A 108 1.31 1.28 11.26
N ILE A 109 2.13 1.75 10.33
CA ILE A 109 1.66 2.48 9.14
C ILE A 109 0.74 1.60 8.30
N PHE A 110 1.07 0.33 8.05
CA PHE A 110 0.19 -0.59 7.33
C PHE A 110 -1.15 -0.82 8.04
N LEU A 111 -1.14 -0.91 9.37
CA LEU A 111 -2.37 -0.99 10.15
C LEU A 111 -3.23 0.27 9.99
N ILE A 112 -2.61 1.46 9.97
CA ILE A 112 -3.30 2.71 9.66
C ILE A 112 -3.97 2.61 8.28
N GLY A 113 -3.27 2.11 7.25
CA GLY A 113 -3.86 1.89 5.92
C GLY A 113 -5.11 1.01 5.95
N THR A 114 -5.08 -0.07 6.73
CA THR A 114 -6.24 -0.96 6.95
C THR A 114 -7.44 -0.18 7.49
N ILE A 115 -7.22 0.62 8.53
CA ILE A 115 -8.26 1.39 9.22
C ILE A 115 -8.78 2.52 8.32
N LEU A 116 -7.88 3.27 7.67
CA LEU A 116 -8.24 4.39 6.78
C LEU A 116 -9.19 3.96 5.66
N PHE A 117 -8.94 2.80 5.04
CA PHE A 117 -9.79 2.29 3.97
C PHE A 117 -11.07 1.61 4.47
N LEU A 118 -11.07 1.06 5.69
CA LEU A 118 -12.26 0.44 6.28
C LEU A 118 -13.25 1.48 6.80
N LEU A 119 -12.75 2.55 7.43
CA LEU A 119 -13.53 3.54 8.15
C LEU A 119 -14.69 4.13 7.32
N PRO A 120 -14.52 4.48 6.03
CA PRO A 120 -15.61 5.02 5.23
C PRO A 120 -16.75 4.05 4.93
N THR A 121 -16.52 2.75 5.12
CA THR A 121 -17.53 1.71 4.89
C THR A 121 -18.39 1.47 6.13
N LEU A 122 -17.82 1.71 7.32
CA LEU A 122 -18.49 1.53 8.61
C LEU A 122 -19.29 2.76 9.04
N LEU A 123 -18.80 3.97 8.71
CA LEU A 123 -19.44 5.24 9.09
C LEU A 123 -20.53 5.72 8.11
N LYS A 124 -21.01 4.84 7.22
CA LYS A 124 -22.13 5.15 6.29
C LYS A 124 -23.51 5.08 6.96
N HIS A 125 -23.55 4.90 8.27
CA HIS A 125 -24.76 4.87 9.09
C HIS A 125 -24.89 6.16 9.89
#